data_AF-A0A497DHH7-F1
#
_entry.id   AF-A0A497DHH7-F1
#
_cell.length_a   1.000
_cell.length_b   1.000
_cell.length_c   1.000
_cell.angle_alpha   90.00
_cell.angle_beta   90.00
_cell.angle_gamma   90.00
#
_symmetry.space_group_name_H-M   'P 1'
#
loop_
_entity.id
_entity.type
_entity.pdbx_description
1 polymer ?
#
loop_
_entity_poly.entity_id
_entity_poly.type
_entity_poly.pdbx_seq_one_letter_code
_entity_poly.pdbx_strand_id
1 'polypeptide(L)'
;MKDFNNIKPEAHTDNVFKLLDKDWMLITAGTLSFFSEECRKLYSDNLKAENFVVPEIASKHYPKNDFHRFYMGEIENSFVRE
;
A
#
# COMPACT_ATOMS: atom_id res chain seq x y z
N MET A 1 18.94 26.21 -11.85
CA MET A 1 18.46 24.94 -11.26
C MET A 1 19.69 24.09 -11.02
N LYS A 2 20.01 23.79 -9.76
CA LYS A 2 21.24 23.06 -9.41
C LYS A 2 21.15 21.62 -9.88
N ASP A 3 22.30 21.04 -10.18
CA ASP A 3 22.50 19.67 -10.66
C ASP A 3 21.81 18.65 -9.75
N PHE A 4 20.68 18.10 -10.21
CA PHE A 4 20.02 17.00 -9.54
C PHE A 4 20.65 15.69 -10.03
N ASN A 5 21.29 14.97 -9.13
CA ASN A 5 21.82 13.63 -9.41
C ASN A 5 20.70 12.61 -9.29
N ASN A 6 20.56 11.75 -10.30
CA ASN A 6 19.63 10.63 -10.26
C ASN A 6 20.19 9.57 -9.30
N ILE A 7 19.42 9.24 -8.26
CA ILE A 7 19.72 8.18 -7.32
C ILE A 7 18.54 7.22 -7.24
N LYS A 8 18.86 5.95 -7.09
CA LYS A 8 17.86 4.89 -6.92
C LYS A 8 17.13 5.09 -5.59
N PRO A 9 15.78 4.97 -5.51
CA PRO A 9 15.02 5.18 -4.27
C PRO A 9 15.52 4.34 -3.07
N GLU A 10 16.07 3.16 -3.35
CA GLU A 10 16.61 2.20 -2.39
C GLU A 10 17.97 2.63 -1.80
N ALA A 11 18.63 3.65 -2.37
CA ALA A 11 19.88 4.20 -1.86
C ALA A 11 19.68 5.06 -0.59
N HIS A 12 18.44 5.35 -0.22
CA HIS A 12 18.08 6.05 1.01
C HIS A 12 17.74 5.05 2.11
N THR A 13 18.42 5.16 3.27
CA THR A 13 18.28 4.22 4.39
C THR A 13 16.89 4.21 5.04
N ASP A 14 16.19 5.37 5.02
CA ASP A 14 14.94 5.61 5.75
C ASP A 14 13.85 6.23 4.85
N ASN A 15 13.68 5.67 3.66
CA ASN A 15 12.64 6.15 2.74
C ASN A 15 11.30 5.47 3.01
N VAL A 16 10.20 6.24 2.95
CA VAL A 16 8.83 5.70 2.97
C VAL A 16 8.63 4.64 1.89
N PHE A 17 9.37 4.72 0.78
CA PHE A 17 9.33 3.68 -0.26
C PHE A 17 9.88 2.33 0.21
N LYS A 18 10.89 2.30 1.08
CA LYS A 18 11.37 1.03 1.68
C LYS A 18 10.32 0.44 2.62
N LEU A 19 9.70 1.29 3.44
CA LEU A 19 8.63 0.87 4.35
C LEU A 19 7.44 0.31 3.57
N LEU A 20 7.00 0.98 2.51
CA LEU A 20 5.85 0.57 1.71
C LEU A 20 6.10 -0.66 0.84
N ASP A 21 7.30 -0.82 0.28
CA ASP A 21 7.61 -1.86 -0.71
C ASP A 21 8.15 -3.15 -0.07
N LYS A 22 8.96 -3.04 0.99
CA LYS A 22 9.66 -4.20 1.59
C LYS A 22 9.11 -4.63 2.94
N ASP A 23 8.56 -3.70 3.72
CA ASP A 23 8.21 -3.97 5.12
C ASP A 23 6.68 -4.02 5.36
N TRP A 24 5.86 -3.19 4.70
CA TRP A 24 4.45 -2.94 5.07
C TRP A 24 3.40 -3.30 4.00
N MET A 25 3.78 -3.82 2.82
CA MET A 25 2.81 -4.10 1.76
C MET A 25 2.10 -5.44 1.96
N LEU A 26 0.79 -5.38 2.20
CA LEU A 26 -0.14 -6.41 1.72
C LEU A 26 -1.40 -5.76 1.15
N ILE A 27 -1.49 -5.69 -0.19
CA ILE A 27 -2.75 -5.52 -0.90
C ILE A 27 -3.10 -6.89 -1.49
N THR A 28 -3.87 -7.72 -0.79
CA THR A 28 -4.47 -8.88 -1.44
C THR A 28 -5.76 -8.46 -2.14
N ALA A 29 -5.72 -8.49 -3.47
CA ALA A 29 -6.89 -8.74 -4.30
C ALA A 29 -6.66 -10.11 -4.95
N GLY A 30 -7.03 -11.19 -4.26
CA GLY A 30 -6.83 -12.55 -4.74
C GLY A 30 -7.57 -13.59 -3.90
N THR A 31 -7.92 -14.71 -4.50
CA THR A 31 -8.59 -15.84 -3.84
C THR A 31 -7.60 -16.63 -2.97
N LEU A 32 -7.91 -16.75 -1.68
CA LEU A 32 -7.23 -17.51 -0.60
C LEU A 32 -7.07 -19.04 -0.84
N SER A 33 -7.26 -19.54 -2.07
CA SER A 33 -7.41 -20.98 -2.29
C SER A 33 -6.11 -21.79 -2.16
N PHE A 34 -4.93 -21.16 -2.24
CA PHE A 34 -3.62 -21.85 -2.22
C PHE A 34 -2.63 -21.30 -1.18
N PHE A 35 -2.87 -20.08 -0.69
CA PHE A 35 -2.00 -19.38 0.24
C PHE A 35 -2.85 -18.68 1.31
N SER A 36 -2.31 -18.61 2.52
CA SER A 36 -2.90 -17.84 3.61
C SER A 36 -1.81 -17.12 4.39
N GLU A 37 -2.03 -15.85 4.70
CA GLU A 37 -1.10 -14.99 5.42
C GLU A 37 -1.70 -14.50 6.74
N GLU A 38 -0.87 -14.41 7.78
CA GLU A 38 -1.19 -13.72 9.03
C GLU A 38 -0.40 -12.41 9.07
N CYS A 39 -1.09 -11.30 9.37
CA CYS A 39 -0.50 -9.97 9.32
C CYS A 39 -0.81 -9.17 10.59
N ARG A 40 0.20 -8.45 11.08
CA ARG A 40 0.05 -7.44 12.13
C ARG A 40 -0.21 -6.08 11.51
N LYS A 41 -1.35 -5.46 11.86
CA LYS A 41 -1.68 -4.10 11.41
C LYS A 41 -0.69 -3.12 12.03
N LEU A 42 -0.03 -2.32 11.19
CA LEU A 42 0.91 -1.28 11.61
C LEU A 42 0.33 0.13 11.40
N TYR A 43 -0.53 0.29 10.40
CA TYR A 43 -1.14 1.57 10.08
C TYR A 43 -2.56 1.40 9.55
N SER A 44 -3.42 2.39 9.81
CA SER A 44 -4.77 2.44 9.25
C SER A 44 -5.18 3.87 9.00
N ASP A 45 -5.80 4.14 7.85
CA ASP A 45 -6.38 5.43 7.55
C ASP A 45 -7.58 5.31 6.60
N ASN A 46 -8.37 6.36 6.51
CA ASN A 46 -9.47 6.48 5.58
C ASN A 46 -9.00 7.17 4.30
N LEU A 47 -9.40 6.62 3.16
CA LEU A 47 -9.30 7.36 1.91
C LEU A 47 -10.20 8.61 2.00
N LYS A 48 -9.63 9.75 1.64
CA LYS A 48 -10.36 11.02 1.55
C LYS A 48 -10.33 11.50 0.12
N ALA A 49 -11.48 11.95 -0.39
CA ALA A 49 -11.60 12.49 -1.74
C ALA A 49 -10.55 13.57 -2.04
N GLU A 50 -10.29 14.45 -1.06
CA GLU A 50 -9.31 15.55 -1.16
C GLU A 50 -7.87 15.10 -1.38
N ASN A 51 -7.53 13.85 -1.04
CA ASN A 51 -6.17 13.31 -1.17
C ASN A 51 -5.93 12.67 -2.55
N PHE A 52 -6.94 12.56 -3.42
CA PHE A 52 -6.74 12.06 -4.77
C PHE A 52 -6.14 13.16 -5.65
N VAL A 53 -4.86 13.01 -6.02
CA VAL A 53 -4.14 13.93 -6.92
C VAL A 53 -4.80 14.00 -8.31
N VAL A 54 -5.43 12.89 -8.73
CA VAL A 54 -6.22 12.78 -9.97
C VAL A 54 -7.68 12.54 -9.56
N PRO A 55 -8.52 13.59 -9.48
CA PRO A 55 -9.87 13.49 -8.93
C PRO A 55 -10.78 12.51 -9.68
N GLU A 56 -10.55 12.30 -10.97
CA GLU A 56 -11.33 11.38 -11.81
C GLU A 56 -11.27 9.94 -11.31
N ILE A 57 -10.17 9.55 -10.63
CA ILE A 57 -10.04 8.24 -10.00
C ILE A 57 -11.07 8.09 -8.88
N ALA A 58 -11.21 9.11 -8.02
CA ALA A 58 -12.20 9.10 -6.95
C ALA A 58 -13.61 8.99 -7.53
N SER A 59 -13.95 9.82 -8.53
CA SER A 59 -15.28 9.80 -9.15
C SER A 59 -15.61 8.47 -9.85
N LYS A 60 -14.62 7.85 -10.50
CA LYS A 60 -14.81 6.58 -11.22
C LYS A 60 -14.96 5.38 -10.28
N HIS A 61 -14.15 5.30 -9.24
CA HIS A 61 -14.09 4.14 -8.34
C HIS A 61 -14.98 4.26 -7.10
N TYR A 62 -15.31 5.49 -6.69
CA TYR A 62 -16.16 5.79 -5.55
C TYR A 62 -17.33 6.71 -5.95
N PRO A 63 -18.18 6.31 -6.92
CA PRO A 63 -19.26 7.16 -7.43
C PRO A 63 -20.32 7.50 -6.36
N LYS A 64 -20.37 6.74 -5.26
CA LYS A 64 -21.27 6.97 -4.13
C LYS A 64 -20.60 7.69 -2.95
N ASN A 65 -19.35 8.12 -3.11
CA ASN A 65 -18.52 8.68 -2.02
C ASN A 65 -18.34 7.70 -0.84
N ASP A 66 -18.34 6.40 -1.10
CA ASP A 66 -18.16 5.31 -0.15
C ASP A 66 -16.69 4.91 -0.02
N PHE A 67 -15.86 5.87 0.39
CA PHE A 67 -14.42 5.68 0.50
C PHE A 67 -14.04 4.61 1.54
N HIS A 68 -13.05 3.79 1.19
CA HIS A 68 -12.60 2.70 2.05
C HIS A 68 -11.63 3.18 3.13
N ARG A 69 -11.65 2.48 4.27
CA ARG A 69 -10.52 2.44 5.20
C ARG A 69 -9.52 1.42 4.70
N PHE A 70 -8.28 1.82 4.54
CA PHE A 70 -7.20 0.91 4.22
C PHE A 70 -6.33 0.67 5.45
N TYR A 71 -5.64 -0.47 5.43
CA TYR A 71 -4.71 -0.89 6.45
C TYR A 71 -3.38 -1.24 5.78
N MET A 72 -2.28 -0.92 6.44
CA MET A 72 -0.96 -1.42 6.09
C MET A 72 -0.46 -2.25 7.26
N GLY A 73 0.17 -3.37 6.98
CA GLY A 73 0.57 -4.34 7.99
C GLY A 73 1.78 -5.15 7.55
N GLU A 74 2.49 -5.66 8.54
CA GLU A 74 3.61 -6.57 8.35
C GLU A 74 3.09 -8.00 8.30
N ILE A 75 3.55 -8.77 7.31
CA ILE A 75 3.26 -10.21 7.22
C ILE A 75 4.11 -10.91 8.27
N GLU A 76 3.45 -11.53 9.25
CA GLU A 76 4.12 -12.29 10.30
C GLU A 76 4.30 -13.76 9.88
N ASN A 77 3.30 -14.34 9.21
CA ASN A 77 3.35 -15.72 8.72
C ASN A 77 2.76 -15.83 7.31
N SER A 78 3.29 -16.75 6.50
CA SER A 78 2.78 -17.11 5.18
C SER A 78 2.76 -18.62 5.04
N PHE A 79 1.60 -19.17 4.67
CA PHE A 79 1.38 -20.61 4.56
C PHE A 79 1.00 -20.98 3.12
N VAL A 80 1.48 -22.14 2.67
CA VAL A 80 1.22 -22.70 1.35
C VAL A 80 0.57 -24.06 1.52
N ARG A 81 -0.46 -24.38 0.73
CA ARG A 81 -1.00 -25.74 0.63
C ARG A 81 -0.32 -26.46 -0.54
N GLU A 82 0.17 -27.66 -0.29
CA GLU A 82 0.62 -28.61 -1.33
C GLU A 82 -0.56 -29.33 -1.99
#